data_AF-A0AAX2H4G5-F1
#
_entry.id   AF-A0AAX2H4G5-F1
#
_cell.length_a   1.000
_cell.length_b   1.000
_cell.length_c   1.000
_cell.angle_alpha   90.00
_cell.angle_beta   90.00
_cell.angle_gamma   90.00
#
_symmetry.space_group_name_H-M   'P 1'
#
loop_
_entity.id
_entity.type
_entity.pdbx_description
1 polymer ?
#
loop_
_entity_poly.entity_id
_entity_poly.type
_entity_poly.pdbx_seq_one_letter_code
_entity_poly.pdbx_strand_id
1 'polypeptide(L)'
;MVFFKKKKTLTNTKTKDTLSRTAQILEFNLMLCRSGQSYKAKLNSDFVRGYFVGFFDASLQYSNIQIKDDNEFFECMLYGHDILLSKDVASTTEYLRSSMHLQGVEGFDKGQAAGGKDYFDFLNEKIQSPVTLLGVFHNK
;
A
#
# COMPACT_ATOMS: atom_id res chain seq x y z
N MET A 1 30.94 -13.62 17.75
CA MET A 1 29.68 -13.39 18.47
C MET A 1 28.67 -12.84 17.47
N VAL A 2 27.77 -13.68 16.95
CA VAL A 2 26.79 -13.26 15.93
C VAL A 2 25.58 -12.69 16.67
N PHE A 3 25.45 -11.36 16.68
CA PHE A 3 24.27 -10.70 17.21
C PHE A 3 23.12 -10.89 16.22
N PHE A 4 22.20 -11.81 16.55
CA PHE A 4 20.89 -11.87 15.93
C PHE A 4 20.16 -10.55 16.21
N LYS A 5 20.06 -9.67 15.20
CA LYS A 5 19.12 -8.55 15.21
C LYS A 5 17.71 -9.14 15.37
N LYS A 6 17.11 -8.98 16.55
CA LYS A 6 15.67 -9.16 16.73
C LYS A 6 14.97 -8.28 15.70
N LYS A 7 14.25 -8.89 14.74
CA LYS A 7 13.25 -8.16 13.95
C LYS A 7 12.31 -7.50 14.97
N LYS A 8 12.25 -6.16 14.98
CA LYS A 8 11.24 -5.48 15.78
C LYS A 8 9.90 -5.87 15.16
N THR A 9 9.20 -6.76 15.85
CA THR A 9 7.86 -7.14 15.46
C THR A 9 6.98 -5.92 15.67
N LEU A 10 6.18 -5.52 14.68
CA LEU A 10 5.02 -4.65 14.90
C LEU A 10 4.22 -5.20 16.09
N THR A 11 4.38 -4.60 17.26
CA THR A 11 3.83 -5.11 18.53
C THR A 11 2.39 -4.65 18.76
N ASN A 12 1.91 -3.67 17.99
CA ASN A 12 0.58 -3.12 18.16
C ASN A 12 -0.46 -3.89 17.33
N THR A 13 -1.33 -4.66 18.02
CA THR A 13 -2.45 -5.41 17.41
C THR A 13 -3.37 -4.50 16.60
N LYS A 14 -3.65 -3.28 17.08
CA LYS A 14 -4.50 -2.32 16.35
C LYS A 14 -3.90 -1.97 15.00
N THR A 15 -2.60 -1.74 14.93
CA THR A 15 -1.89 -1.42 13.67
C THR A 15 -1.99 -2.56 12.67
N LYS A 16 -1.76 -3.79 13.13
CA LYS A 16 -1.89 -4.99 12.27
C LYS A 16 -3.31 -5.18 11.77
N ASP A 17 -4.31 -5.00 12.63
CA ASP A 17 -5.72 -5.13 12.25
C ASP A 17 -6.14 -4.07 11.23
N THR A 18 -5.75 -2.79 11.45
CA THR A 18 -5.98 -1.68 10.51
C THR A 18 -5.37 -1.99 9.15
N LEU A 19 -4.10 -2.37 9.11
CA LEU A 19 -3.40 -2.66 7.84
C LEU A 19 -3.97 -3.90 7.14
N SER A 20 -4.35 -4.95 7.89
CA SER A 20 -4.96 -6.15 7.33
C SER A 20 -6.30 -5.87 6.66
N ARG A 21 -7.18 -5.10 7.32
CA ARG A 21 -8.47 -4.68 6.74
C ARG A 21 -8.27 -3.79 5.53
N THR A 22 -7.30 -2.88 5.59
CA THR A 22 -6.93 -2.01 4.47
C THR A 22 -6.45 -2.80 3.27
N ALA A 23 -5.60 -3.81 3.49
CA ALA A 23 -5.14 -4.70 2.43
C ALA A 23 -6.29 -5.51 1.81
N GLN A 24 -7.28 -5.95 2.60
CA GLN A 24 -8.47 -6.62 2.09
C GLN A 24 -9.29 -5.73 1.15
N ILE A 25 -9.46 -4.44 1.46
CA ILE A 25 -10.15 -3.48 0.59
C ILE A 25 -9.41 -3.36 -0.76
N LEU A 26 -8.08 -3.26 -0.74
CA LEU A 26 -7.27 -3.20 -1.96
C LEU A 26 -7.28 -4.53 -2.73
N GLU A 27 -7.27 -5.66 -2.04
CA GLU A 27 -7.27 -6.99 -2.64
C GLU A 27 -8.51 -7.21 -3.52
N PHE A 28 -9.70 -6.78 -3.07
CA PHE A 28 -10.90 -6.84 -3.89
C PHE A 28 -10.75 -6.08 -5.22
N ASN A 29 -10.08 -4.92 -5.19
CA ASN A 29 -9.82 -4.14 -6.41
C ASN A 29 -8.75 -4.82 -7.30
N LEU A 30 -7.68 -5.37 -6.71
CA LEU A 30 -6.64 -6.04 -7.49
C LEU A 30 -7.10 -7.36 -8.10
N MET A 31 -7.99 -8.11 -7.44
CA MET A 31 -8.57 -9.34 -7.98
C MET A 31 -9.22 -9.11 -9.36
N LEU A 32 -9.88 -7.97 -9.54
CA LEU A 32 -10.51 -7.60 -10.82
C LEU A 32 -9.47 -7.19 -11.90
N CYS A 33 -8.25 -6.82 -11.48
CA CYS A 33 -7.19 -6.35 -12.38
C CYS A 33 -6.24 -7.48 -12.82
N ARG A 34 -6.12 -8.56 -12.04
CA ARG A 34 -5.09 -9.62 -12.22
C ARG A 34 -5.17 -10.36 -13.55
N SER A 35 -6.34 -10.44 -14.18
CA SER A 35 -6.54 -11.10 -15.48
C SER A 35 -6.10 -10.23 -16.68
N GLY A 36 -5.82 -8.94 -16.46
CA GLY A 36 -5.41 -8.04 -17.53
C GLY A 36 -3.98 -8.30 -18.02
N GLN A 37 -3.77 -8.27 -19.34
CA GLN A 37 -2.45 -8.50 -19.96
C GLN A 37 -1.37 -7.51 -19.46
N SER A 38 -1.77 -6.29 -19.11
CA SER A 38 -0.87 -5.25 -18.59
C SER A 38 -0.69 -5.27 -17.08
N TYR A 39 -1.26 -6.24 -16.35
CA TYR A 39 -1.30 -6.23 -14.89
C TYR A 39 0.10 -6.08 -14.28
N LYS A 40 1.05 -6.93 -14.67
CA LYS A 40 2.42 -6.88 -14.11
C LYS A 40 3.14 -5.57 -14.45
N ALA A 41 2.94 -5.03 -15.65
CA ALA A 41 3.56 -3.75 -16.04
C ALA A 41 2.98 -2.60 -15.21
N LYS A 42 1.65 -2.53 -15.08
CA LYS A 42 0.97 -1.49 -14.29
C LYS A 42 1.25 -1.60 -12.81
N LEU A 43 1.31 -2.82 -12.27
CA LEU A 43 1.69 -3.07 -10.88
C LEU A 43 3.07 -2.45 -10.58
N ASN A 44 3.98 -2.44 -11.54
CA ASN A 44 5.30 -1.84 -11.37
C ASN A 44 5.38 -0.34 -11.67
N SER A 45 4.28 0.29 -12.10
CA SER A 45 4.27 1.73 -12.40
C SER A 45 4.42 2.57 -11.14
N ASP A 46 5.05 3.75 -11.28
CA ASP A 46 5.25 4.71 -10.19
C ASP A 46 3.92 5.08 -9.51
N PHE A 47 2.87 5.29 -10.32
CA PHE A 47 1.54 5.62 -9.81
C PHE A 47 0.98 4.52 -8.91
N VAL A 48 0.97 3.25 -9.36
CA VAL A 48 0.40 2.16 -8.56
C VAL A 48 1.21 1.92 -7.29
N ARG A 49 2.54 2.06 -7.36
CA ARG A 49 3.43 1.98 -6.20
C ARG A 49 3.12 3.08 -5.17
N GLY A 50 3.00 4.32 -5.62
CA GLY A 50 2.60 5.45 -4.79
C GLY A 50 1.21 5.25 -4.19
N TYR A 51 0.27 4.77 -4.99
CA TYR A 51 -1.11 4.52 -4.56
C TYR A 51 -1.18 3.58 -3.36
N PHE A 52 -0.48 2.44 -3.39
CA PHE A 52 -0.48 1.52 -2.26
C PHE A 52 0.07 2.17 -0.98
N VAL A 53 1.16 2.92 -1.10
CA VAL A 53 1.77 3.64 0.03
C VAL A 53 0.77 4.65 0.61
N GLY A 54 0.17 5.49 -0.24
CA GLY A 54 -0.79 6.50 0.19
C GLY A 54 -2.05 5.91 0.83
N PHE A 55 -2.55 4.78 0.30
CA PHE A 55 -3.73 4.11 0.82
C PHE A 55 -3.49 3.48 2.20
N PHE A 56 -2.31 2.85 2.41
CA PHE A 56 -1.93 2.34 3.72
C PHE A 56 -1.58 3.44 4.72
N ASP A 57 -0.88 4.48 4.30
CA ASP A 57 -0.56 5.62 5.17
C ASP A 57 -1.85 6.33 5.65
N ALA A 58 -2.79 6.59 4.74
CA ALA A 58 -4.09 7.16 5.09
C ALA A 58 -4.87 6.30 6.09
N SER A 59 -4.76 4.96 6.04
CA SER A 59 -5.44 4.09 7.00
C SER A 59 -4.87 4.18 8.41
N LEU A 60 -3.56 4.36 8.53
CA LEU A 60 -2.89 4.62 9.79
C LEU A 60 -3.32 5.98 10.36
N GLN A 61 -3.33 7.02 9.51
CA GLN A 61 -3.76 8.38 9.87
C GLN A 61 -5.22 8.41 10.34
N TYR A 62 -6.15 7.85 9.55
CA TYR A 62 -7.57 7.77 9.90
C TYR A 62 -7.82 7.02 11.21
N SER A 63 -6.99 6.00 11.49
CA SER A 63 -7.06 5.21 12.72
C SER A 63 -6.40 5.88 13.94
N ASN A 64 -5.86 7.10 13.79
CA ASN A 64 -5.04 7.81 14.78
C ASN A 64 -3.87 6.96 15.30
N ILE A 65 -3.20 6.22 14.40
CA ILE A 65 -2.00 5.44 14.72
C ILE A 65 -0.79 6.34 14.49
N GLN A 66 -0.07 6.64 15.56
CA GLN A 66 1.16 7.42 15.48
C GLN A 66 2.34 6.52 15.07
N ILE A 67 3.06 6.95 14.04
CA ILE A 67 4.31 6.35 13.59
C ILE A 67 5.45 7.20 14.12
N LYS A 68 6.42 6.57 14.79
CA LYS A 68 7.48 7.27 15.53
C LYS A 68 8.63 7.69 14.64
N ASP A 69 8.95 6.87 13.66
CA ASP A 69 10.11 7.04 12.78
C ASP A 69 9.92 6.32 11.45
N ASP A 70 10.84 6.58 10.51
CA ASP A 70 10.83 6.00 9.17
C ASP A 70 10.96 4.47 9.18
N ASN A 71 11.59 3.87 10.19
CA ASN A 71 11.68 2.42 10.28
C ASN A 71 10.34 1.81 10.64
N GLU A 72 9.61 2.40 11.60
CA GLU A 72 8.25 1.97 11.94
C GLU A 72 7.30 2.18 10.76
N PHE A 73 7.46 3.29 10.02
CA PHE A 73 6.73 3.51 8.77
C PHE A 73 6.99 2.39 7.76
N PHE A 74 8.26 2.09 7.49
CA PHE A 74 8.65 1.03 6.55
C PHE A 74 8.13 -0.33 6.98
N GLU A 75 8.21 -0.68 8.27
CA GLU A 75 7.67 -1.93 8.82
C GLU A 75 6.16 -2.02 8.61
N CYS A 76 5.41 -0.93 8.84
CA CYS A 76 3.97 -0.87 8.60
C CYS A 76 3.64 -1.07 7.11
N MET A 77 4.33 -0.33 6.23
CA MET A 77 4.14 -0.45 4.80
C MET A 77 4.45 -1.86 4.32
N LEU A 78 5.53 -2.47 4.82
CA LEU A 78 5.92 -3.83 4.45
C LEU A 78 4.85 -4.83 4.87
N TYR A 79 4.32 -4.70 6.09
CA TYR A 79 3.25 -5.56 6.56
C TYR A 79 1.98 -5.49 5.69
N GLY A 80 1.56 -4.29 5.30
CA GLY A 80 0.43 -4.11 4.38
C GLY A 80 0.71 -4.71 2.99
N HIS A 81 1.91 -4.47 2.44
CA HIS A 81 2.32 -4.98 1.15
C HIS A 81 2.48 -6.51 1.14
N ASP A 82 2.91 -7.13 2.25
CA ASP A 82 3.00 -8.59 2.39
C ASP A 82 1.63 -9.25 2.23
N ILE A 83 0.62 -8.69 2.90
CA ILE A 83 -0.75 -9.20 2.81
C ILE A 83 -1.30 -9.04 1.39
N LEU A 84 -1.06 -7.87 0.78
CA LEU A 84 -1.63 -7.52 -0.51
C LEU A 84 -0.94 -8.21 -1.70
N LEU A 85 0.41 -8.27 -1.71
CA LEU A 85 1.20 -8.52 -2.92
C LEU A 85 2.08 -9.76 -2.86
N SER A 86 2.10 -10.53 -1.77
CA SER A 86 2.95 -11.73 -1.66
C SER A 86 2.70 -12.79 -2.75
N LYS A 87 1.52 -12.77 -3.38
CA LYS A 87 1.18 -13.62 -4.53
C LYS A 87 1.54 -13.01 -5.89
N ASP A 88 1.83 -11.70 -5.91
CA ASP A 88 1.99 -10.91 -7.11
C ASP A 88 3.44 -10.51 -7.39
N VAL A 89 4.28 -10.41 -6.36
CA VAL A 89 5.69 -10.02 -6.50
C VAL A 89 6.61 -11.03 -5.83
N ALA A 90 7.82 -11.20 -6.37
CA ALA A 90 8.78 -12.17 -5.85
C ALA A 90 9.31 -11.81 -4.45
N SER A 91 9.48 -10.51 -4.19
CA SER A 91 9.88 -9.98 -2.89
C SER A 91 9.17 -8.66 -2.65
N THR A 92 8.26 -8.65 -1.69
CA THR A 92 7.54 -7.48 -1.18
C THR A 92 8.49 -6.49 -0.51
N THR A 93 9.56 -6.99 0.12
CA THR A 93 10.62 -6.15 0.69
C THR A 93 11.36 -5.37 -0.39
N GLU A 94 11.78 -6.02 -1.48
CA GLU A 94 12.45 -5.32 -2.59
C GLU A 94 11.49 -4.42 -3.37
N TYR A 95 10.24 -4.86 -3.53
CA TYR A 95 9.19 -4.05 -4.14
C TYR A 95 8.96 -2.76 -3.34
N LEU A 96 8.78 -2.85 -2.02
CA LEU A 96 8.58 -1.67 -1.20
C LEU A 96 9.82 -0.78 -1.17
N ARG A 97 11.02 -1.37 -1.00
CA ARG A 97 12.27 -0.60 -1.00
C ARG A 97 12.41 0.19 -2.30
N SER A 98 12.19 -0.43 -3.46
CA SER A 98 12.22 0.27 -4.75
C SER A 98 11.14 1.35 -4.86
N SER A 99 9.94 1.12 -4.33
CA SER A 99 8.89 2.14 -4.26
C SER A 99 9.30 3.36 -3.42
N MET A 100 9.98 3.17 -2.29
CA MET A 100 10.44 4.30 -1.46
C MET A 100 11.48 5.18 -2.17
N HIS A 101 12.24 4.64 -3.12
CA HIS A 101 13.18 5.43 -3.92
C HIS A 101 12.48 6.32 -4.97
N LEU A 102 11.17 6.15 -5.18
CA LEU A 102 10.38 6.95 -6.12
C LEU A 102 9.74 8.19 -5.46
N GLN A 103 9.97 8.43 -4.17
CA GLN A 103 9.49 9.66 -3.53
C GLN A 103 10.03 10.90 -4.25
N GLY A 104 9.16 11.86 -4.56
CA GLY A 104 9.50 13.05 -5.34
C GLY A 104 9.45 12.83 -6.86
N VAL A 105 9.16 11.61 -7.33
CA VAL A 105 8.81 11.36 -8.73
C VAL A 105 7.32 11.69 -8.92
N GLU A 106 7.01 12.53 -9.91
CA GLU A 106 5.65 13.06 -10.12
C GLU A 106 4.57 11.96 -10.18
N GLY A 107 4.85 10.85 -10.88
CA GLY A 107 3.93 9.72 -10.99
C GLY A 107 3.64 9.05 -9.65
N PHE A 108 4.66 8.90 -8.81
CA PHE A 108 4.55 8.32 -7.48
C PHE A 108 3.78 9.24 -6.53
N ASP A 109 4.11 10.52 -6.51
CA ASP A 109 3.45 11.50 -5.64
C ASP A 109 1.96 11.64 -5.98
N LYS A 110 1.62 11.64 -7.27
CA LYS A 110 0.22 11.58 -7.73
C LYS A 110 -0.48 10.30 -7.28
N GLY A 111 0.20 9.16 -7.39
CA GLY A 111 -0.30 7.89 -6.90
C GLY A 111 -0.59 7.95 -5.41
N GLN A 112 0.36 8.42 -4.60
CA GLN A 112 0.25 8.54 -3.16
C GLN A 112 -0.92 9.44 -2.75
N ALA A 113 -1.04 10.60 -3.36
CA ALA A 113 -2.17 11.50 -3.12
C ALA A 113 -3.52 10.85 -3.48
N ALA A 114 -3.60 10.17 -4.63
CA ALA A 114 -4.81 9.48 -5.07
C ALA A 114 -5.19 8.33 -4.12
N GLY A 115 -4.23 7.50 -3.71
CA GLY A 115 -4.46 6.41 -2.77
C GLY A 115 -4.95 6.90 -1.41
N GLY A 116 -4.34 7.97 -0.88
CA GLY A 116 -4.78 8.56 0.37
C GLY A 116 -6.20 9.12 0.26
N LYS A 117 -6.48 9.87 -0.81
CA LYS A 117 -7.82 10.43 -1.08
C LYS A 117 -8.88 9.35 -1.18
N ASP A 118 -8.64 8.30 -1.95
CA ASP A 118 -9.59 7.19 -2.12
C ASP A 118 -9.91 6.49 -0.80
N TYR A 119 -8.90 6.28 0.06
CA TYR A 119 -9.13 5.74 1.40
C TYR A 119 -10.05 6.64 2.22
N PHE A 120 -9.72 7.93 2.35
CA PHE A 120 -10.54 8.86 3.13
C PHE A 120 -11.94 9.04 2.56
N ASP A 121 -12.09 9.13 1.25
CA ASP A 121 -13.40 9.29 0.62
C ASP A 121 -14.26 8.03 0.79
N PHE A 122 -13.65 6.84 0.75
CA PHE A 122 -14.35 5.58 1.00
C PHE A 122 -14.79 5.48 2.47
N LEU A 123 -13.90 5.76 3.42
CA LEU A 123 -14.21 5.68 4.86
C LEU A 123 -15.21 6.74 5.33
N ASN A 124 -15.26 7.89 4.65
CA ASN A 124 -16.25 8.94 4.89
C ASN A 124 -17.50 8.82 4.00
N GLU A 125 -17.71 7.66 3.36
CA GLU A 125 -18.90 7.35 2.54
C GLU A 125 -19.15 8.31 1.37
N LYS A 126 -18.14 9.05 0.91
CA LYS A 126 -18.22 9.92 -0.26
C LYS A 126 -18.15 9.13 -1.57
N ILE A 127 -17.49 7.98 -1.54
CA ILE A 127 -17.47 7.00 -2.62
C ILE A 127 -17.84 5.62 -2.08
N GLN A 128 -18.48 4.80 -2.90
CA GLN A 128 -18.87 3.43 -2.51
C GLN A 128 -17.71 2.44 -2.54
N SER A 129 -16.66 2.72 -3.31
CA SER A 129 -15.48 1.85 -3.46
C SER A 129 -14.29 2.66 -3.99
N PRO A 130 -13.05 2.35 -3.59
CA PRO A 130 -11.84 3.01 -4.09
C PRO A 130 -11.46 2.49 -5.48
N VAL A 131 -12.14 3.02 -6.51
CA VAL A 131 -12.09 2.53 -7.89
C VAL A 131 -10.96 3.12 -8.74
N THR A 132 -10.15 4.05 -8.21
CA THR A 132 -9.08 4.69 -9.00
C THR A 132 -8.09 3.67 -9.57
N LEU A 133 -7.71 2.66 -8.77
CA LEU A 133 -6.88 1.55 -9.24
C LEU A 133 -7.53 0.82 -10.43
N LEU A 134 -8.83 0.53 -10.37
CA LEU A 134 -9.53 -0.14 -11.48
C LEU A 134 -9.45 0.67 -12.77
N GLY A 135 -9.58 2.01 -12.69
CA GLY A 135 -9.42 2.90 -13.84
C GLY A 135 -8.01 2.80 -14.44
N VAL A 136 -6.98 2.92 -13.59
CA VAL A 136 -5.58 2.80 -13.98
C VAL A 136 -5.31 1.45 -14.64
N PHE A 137 -5.79 0.34 -14.07
CA PHE A 137 -5.62 -1.00 -14.63
C PHE A 137 -6.40 -1.25 -15.92
N HIS A 138 -7.49 -0.51 -16.17
CA HIS A 138 -8.30 -0.62 -17.39
C HIS A 138 -8.08 0.50 -18.43
N ASN A 139 -7.12 1.42 -18.21
CA ASN A 139 -6.88 2.59 -19.08
C ASN A 139 -8.12 3.50 -19.22
N LYS A 140 -8.86 3.69 -18.12
CA LYS A 140 -9.97 4.63 -18.06
C LYS A 140 -9.58 5.91 -17.37
#